data_AF-A0A2T3QGU1-F1
#
_entry.id   AF-A0A2T3QGU1-F1
#
_cell.length_a   1.000
_cell.length_b   1.000
_cell.length_c   1.000
_cell.angle_alpha   90.00
_cell.angle_beta   90.00
_cell.angle_gamma   90.00
#
_symmetry.space_group_name_H-M   'P 1'
#
loop_
_entity.id
_entity.type
_entity.pdbx_description
1 polymer ?
#
loop_
_entity_poly.entity_id
_entity_poly.type
_entity_poly.pdbx_seq_one_letter_code
_entity_poly.pdbx_strand_id
1 'polypeptide(L)' 'MSNNTQPKATNFIEQGMKEAIKNYLDGAEDTNKSFAKVAGSELKKGNGATMAQYNSNKRNIDKAKNEL' A
#
# COMPACT_ATOMS: atom_id res chain seq x y z
N MET A 1 -0.73 -26.92 -37.39
CA MET A 1 -0.09 -26.57 -36.10
C MET A 1 -0.51 -25.14 -35.80
N SER A 2 -1.48 -24.95 -34.90
CA SER A 2 -1.90 -23.61 -34.49
C SER A 2 -0.84 -23.04 -33.56
N ASN A 3 0.00 -22.15 -34.08
CA ASN A 3 0.91 -21.36 -33.27
C ASN A 3 0.07 -20.40 -32.42
N ASN A 4 -0.15 -20.80 -31.17
CA ASN A 4 -0.85 -20.02 -30.16
C ASN A 4 0.07 -18.86 -29.73
N THR A 5 0.18 -17.84 -30.57
CA THR A 5 0.86 -16.58 -30.26
C THR A 5 0.00 -15.75 -29.31
N GLN A 6 -0.05 -16.12 -28.03
CA GLN A 6 -0.57 -15.23 -26.98
C GLN A 6 0.41 -14.97 -25.81
N PRO A 7 1.68 -14.58 -26.02
CA PRO A 7 2.55 -14.15 -24.92
C PRO A 7 2.49 -12.63 -24.60
N LYS A 8 1.83 -11.78 -25.43
CA LYS A 8 1.85 -10.32 -25.24
C LYS A 8 0.74 -9.78 -24.31
N ALA A 9 -0.46 -10.35 -24.36
CA ALA A 9 -1.60 -9.83 -23.60
C ALA A 9 -1.46 -10.12 -22.09
N THR A 10 -0.91 -11.28 -21.73
CA THR A 10 -0.63 -11.68 -20.35
C THR A 10 0.37 -10.73 -19.67
N ASN A 11 1.48 -10.42 -20.34
CA ASN A 11 2.47 -9.47 -19.79
C ASN A 11 1.91 -8.06 -19.59
N PHE A 12 1.03 -7.58 -20.48
CA PHE A 12 0.40 -6.27 -20.35
C PHE A 12 -0.59 -6.22 -19.17
N ILE A 13 -1.40 -7.27 -19.00
CA ILE A 13 -2.35 -7.37 -17.88
C ILE A 13 -1.59 -7.48 -16.55
N GLU A 14 -0.53 -8.29 -16.48
CA GLU A 14 0.30 -8.41 -15.28
C GLU A 14 0.99 -7.09 -14.92
N GLN A 15 1.50 -6.35 -15.90
CA GLN A 15 2.06 -5.00 -15.67
C GLN A 15 1.00 -4.03 -15.15
N GLY A 16 -0.19 -3.99 -15.77
CA GLY A 16 -1.28 -3.14 -15.31
C GLY A 16 -1.74 -3.48 -13.88
N MET A 17 -1.77 -4.77 -13.52
CA MET A 17 -2.05 -5.19 -12.15
C MET A 17 -0.98 -4.73 -11.17
N LYS A 18 0.31 -4.88 -11.50
CA LYS A 18 1.41 -4.39 -10.65
C LYS A 18 1.35 -2.88 -10.44
N GLU A 19 1.06 -2.11 -11.49
CA GLU A 19 0.88 -0.66 -11.39
C GLU A 19 -0.31 -0.28 -10.52
N ALA A 20 -1.44 -1.00 -10.65
CA ALA A 20 -2.61 -0.77 -9.81
C ALA A 20 -2.31 -1.03 -8.32
N ILE A 21 -1.63 -2.13 -8.00
CA ILE A 21 -1.24 -2.45 -6.62
C ILE A 21 -0.27 -1.39 -6.08
N LYS A 22 0.72 -0.97 -6.89
CA LYS A 22 1.65 0.09 -6.51
C LYS A 22 0.93 1.40 -6.19
N ASN A 23 0.05 1.87 -7.08
CA ASN A 23 -0.70 3.12 -6.88
C ASN A 23 -1.61 3.04 -5.64
N TYR A 24 -2.23 1.88 -5.40
CA TYR A 24 -3.01 1.65 -4.18
C TYR A 24 -2.16 1.78 -2.91
N LEU A 25 -0.97 1.17 -2.88
CA LEU A 25 -0.08 1.25 -1.72
C LEU A 25 0.49 2.65 -1.50
N ASP A 26 0.76 3.40 -2.57
CA ASP A 26 1.19 4.80 -2.46
C ASP A 26 0.08 5.67 -1.87
N GLY A 27 -1.17 5.50 -2.33
CA GLY A 27 -2.33 6.19 -1.73
C GLY A 27 -2.58 5.81 -0.27
N ALA A 28 -2.38 4.54 0.09
CA ALA A 28 -2.47 4.07 1.48
C ALA A 28 -1.38 4.70 2.36
N GLU A 29 -0.15 4.83 1.85
CA GLU A 29 0.95 5.48 2.55
C GLU A 29 0.66 6.96 2.80
N ASP A 30 0.21 7.70 1.79
CA ASP A 30 -0.12 9.12 1.91
C ASP A 30 -1.28 9.36 2.88
N THR A 31 -2.29 8.50 2.82
CA THR A 31 -3.38 8.51 3.79
C THR A 31 -2.85 8.30 5.20
N ASN A 32 -2.02 7.26 5.42
CA ASN A 32 -1.49 7.00 6.75
C ASN A 32 -0.55 8.12 7.24
N LYS A 33 0.24 8.74 6.37
CA LYS A 33 1.04 9.93 6.69
C LYS A 33 0.17 11.09 7.18
N SER A 34 -1.00 11.31 6.59
CA SER A 34 -1.92 12.36 7.03
C SER A 34 -2.41 12.14 8.47
N PHE A 35 -2.57 10.87 8.88
CA PHE A 35 -2.93 10.50 10.26
C PHE A 35 -1.81 10.73 11.28
N ALA A 36 -0.54 10.88 10.88
CA ALA A 36 0.58 11.05 11.80
C ALA A 36 0.41 12.28 12.70
N LYS A 37 -0.13 13.39 12.17
CA LYS A 37 -0.39 14.61 12.95
C LYS A 37 -1.45 14.38 14.02
N VAL A 38 -2.53 13.68 13.68
CA VAL A 38 -3.61 13.33 14.61
C VAL A 38 -3.09 12.37 15.68
N ALA A 39 -2.37 11.33 15.27
CA ALA A 39 -1.75 10.36 16.17
C ALA A 39 -0.79 11.02 17.18
N GLY A 40 0.06 11.94 16.72
CA GLY A 40 0.96 12.69 17.59
C GLY A 40 0.23 13.61 18.57
N SER A 41 -0.86 14.24 18.13
CA SER A 41 -1.70 15.06 19.01
C SER A 41 -2.39 14.22 20.09
N GLU A 42 -2.98 13.09 19.73
CA GLU A 42 -3.65 12.19 20.68
C GLU A 42 -2.65 11.56 21.66
N LEU A 43 -1.45 11.20 21.20
CA LEU A 43 -0.40 10.70 22.07
C LEU A 43 0.01 11.72 23.14
N LYS A 44 0.11 13.01 22.79
CA LYS A 44 0.39 14.09 23.75
C LYS A 44 -0.70 14.24 24.81
N LYS A 45 -1.94 13.85 24.50
CA LYS A 45 -3.06 13.83 25.45
C LYS A 45 -3.12 12.55 26.28
N GLY A 46 -2.16 11.63 26.11
CA GLY A 46 -2.14 10.33 26.78
C GLY A 46 -2.92 9.23 26.06
N ASN A 47 -3.47 9.49 24.87
CA ASN A 47 -4.20 8.50 24.08
C ASN A 47 -3.28 7.87 23.01
N GLY A 48 -2.74 6.70 23.33
CA GLY A 48 -1.84 5.97 22.43
C GLY A 48 -2.51 5.17 21.30
N ALA A 49 -3.83 5.02 21.31
CA ALA A 49 -4.54 4.12 20.39
C ALA A 49 -4.35 4.53 18.92
N THR A 50 -4.44 5.84 18.63
CA THR A 50 -4.27 6.36 17.27
C THR A 50 -2.83 6.18 16.78
N MET A 51 -1.83 6.28 17.67
CA MET A 51 -0.43 6.03 17.32
C MET A 51 -0.16 4.53 17.08
N ALA A 52 -0.79 3.66 17.86
CA ALA A 52 -0.72 2.22 17.63
C ALA A 52 -1.31 1.85 16.26
N GLN A 53 -2.46 2.43 15.89
CA GLN A 53 -3.07 2.22 14.58
C GLN A 53 -2.17 2.75 13.44
N TYR A 54 -1.62 3.96 13.58
CA TYR A 54 -0.69 4.53 12.62
C TYR A 54 0.52 3.61 12.35
N ASN A 55 1.11 3.08 13.43
CA ASN A 55 2.24 2.16 13.34
C ASN A 55 1.85 0.81 12.73
N SER A 56 0.67 0.29 13.06
CA SER A 56 0.14 -0.95 12.48
C SER A 56 -0.06 -0.82 10.97
N ASN A 57 -0.73 0.26 10.53
CA ASN A 57 -0.92 0.58 9.13
C ASN A 57 0.41 0.71 8.38
N LYS A 58 1.38 1.41 8.98
CA LYS A 58 2.72 1.57 8.41
C LYS A 58 3.38 0.21 8.15
N ARG A 59 3.36 -0.68 9.15
CA ARG A 59 3.92 -2.05 9.01
C ARG A 59 3.24 -2.85 7.91
N ASN A 60 1.90 -2.75 7.80
CA ASN A 60 1.15 -3.48 6.78
C ASN A 60 1.47 -2.97 5.36
N ILE A 61 1.61 -1.65 5.20
CA ILE A 61 2.01 -1.04 3.92
C ILE A 61 3.44 -1.44 3.57
N ASP A 62 4.39 -1.34 4.51
CA ASP A 62 5.79 -1.73 4.30
C ASP A 62 5.90 -3.20 3.91
N LYS A 63 5.14 -4.08 4.58
CA LYS A 63 5.07 -5.51 4.24
C LYS A 63 4.53 -5.73 2.83
N ALA A 64 3.40 -5.10 2.49
CA ALA A 64 2.78 -5.25 1.17
C ALA A 64 3.67 -4.69 0.05
N LYS A 65 4.46 -3.64 0.30
CA LYS A 65 5.44 -3.10 -0.65
C LYS A 65 6.61 -4.05 -0.87
N ASN A 66 7.03 -4.79 0.14
CA ASN A 66 8.11 -5.79 0.03
C ASN A 66 7.68 -7.09 -0.66
N GLU A 67 6.39 -7.37 -0.70
CA GLU A 67 5.80 -8.56 -1.33
C GLU A 67 5.42 -8.35 -2.82
N LEU A 68 5.69 -7.15 -3.36
CA LEU A 68 5.34 -6.68 -4.71
C LEU A 68 6.49 -6.89 -5.71
#